data_AF-A0A9P9CZJ3-F1
#
_entry.id   AF-A0A9P9CZJ3-F1
#
_cell.length_a   1.000
_cell.length_b   1.000
_cell.length_c   1.000
_cell.angle_alpha   90.00
_cell.angle_beta   90.00
_cell.angle_gamma   90.00
#
_symmetry.space_group_name_H-M   'P 1'
#
loop_
_entity.id
_entity.type
_entity.pdbx_description
1 polymer ?
#
loop_
_entity_poly.entity_id
_entity_poly.type
_entity_poly.pdbx_seq_one_letter_code
_entity_poly.pdbx_strand_id
1 'polypeptide(L)'
;MGVADVLDTCNKSVAVYVPFPLRPHCRAIHYVVDNYLYRRWFRPYQSEIELGRFLCKTITPTDLPDEPSPSEATVSSFISLNGAICAKVKAHQRAYDELVATGQEIPGWRSQAFSNHRSFILQPLFQALLIVVCVQSYTSEDSKTIGSIPALLVRTGVEEGLSAPITFEGIAGTEDSSSKFYIRTTLKTAVDLVMSLEAREAATFGLQPSPEVAFEEDKRASRGGLVRYQEDLGDDPVLGPSSKFVDGSKYIGWGGFGRQFDKMQGLIEERELRRQKPS
;
A
#
# COMPACT_ATOMS: atom_id res chain seq x y z
N MET A 1 4.71 -7.10 -16.40
CA MET A 1 4.28 -5.87 -15.71
C MET A 1 3.69 -4.98 -16.78
N GLY A 2 2.37 -4.80 -16.77
CA GLY A 2 1.68 -3.86 -17.65
C GLY A 2 1.47 -2.50 -16.97
N VAL A 3 0.76 -1.58 -17.65
CA VAL A 3 0.44 -0.25 -17.08
C VAL A 3 -0.25 -0.38 -15.72
N ALA A 4 -1.29 -1.21 -15.61
CA ALA A 4 -2.03 -1.39 -14.36
C ALA A 4 -1.12 -1.81 -13.19
N ASP A 5 -0.16 -2.71 -13.43
CA ASP A 5 0.80 -3.14 -12.40
C ASP A 5 1.72 -2.00 -11.96
N VAL A 6 2.15 -1.14 -12.90
CA VAL A 6 2.96 0.04 -12.60
C VAL A 6 2.17 1.02 -11.74
N LEU A 7 0.93 1.33 -12.12
CA LEU A 7 0.06 2.24 -11.37
C LEU A 7 -0.20 1.71 -9.97
N ASP A 8 -0.49 0.42 -9.84
CA ASP A 8 -0.75 -0.23 -8.55
C ASP A 8 0.48 -0.24 -7.62
N THR A 9 1.69 -0.26 -8.19
CA THR A 9 2.95 -0.16 -7.43
C THR A 9 3.28 1.26 -6.98
N CYS A 10 2.86 2.26 -7.74
CA CYS A 10 3.12 3.65 -7.41
C CYS A 10 2.19 4.16 -6.29
N ASN A 11 2.60 5.28 -5.70
CA ASN A 11 1.88 5.98 -4.62
C ASN A 11 1.67 5.11 -3.36
N LYS A 12 2.53 4.10 -3.17
CA LYS A 12 2.60 3.24 -1.98
C LYS A 12 3.89 3.49 -1.22
N SER A 13 3.83 3.43 0.09
CA SER A 13 4.97 3.67 0.98
C SER A 13 5.83 2.42 1.22
N VAL A 14 5.26 1.22 1.12
CA VAL A 14 5.99 -0.04 1.39
C VAL A 14 5.45 -1.23 0.57
N ALA A 15 6.30 -2.20 0.26
CA ALA A 15 5.85 -3.50 -0.21
C ALA A 15 5.56 -4.44 0.99
N VAL A 16 4.39 -5.08 1.00
CA VAL A 16 4.03 -6.11 1.99
C VAL A 16 3.95 -7.45 1.28
N TYR A 17 4.93 -8.30 1.51
CA TYR A 17 4.96 -9.64 0.98
C TYR A 17 4.13 -10.58 1.86
N VAL A 18 3.14 -11.22 1.26
CA VAL A 18 2.33 -12.27 1.88
C VAL A 18 2.57 -13.54 1.07
N PRO A 19 3.59 -14.34 1.41
CA PRO A 19 3.86 -15.61 0.73
C PRO A 19 2.63 -16.52 0.70
N PHE A 20 2.45 -17.28 -0.39
CA PHE A 20 1.38 -18.27 -0.45
C PHE A 20 1.55 -19.27 0.71
N PRO A 21 0.52 -19.48 1.53
CA PRO A 21 0.60 -20.46 2.57
C PRO A 21 0.54 -21.86 1.96
N LEU A 22 1.43 -22.74 2.41
CA LEU A 22 1.47 -24.14 1.97
C LEU A 22 0.23 -24.93 2.41
N ARG A 23 -0.51 -24.41 3.39
CA ARG A 23 -1.74 -24.99 3.88
C ARG A 23 -2.94 -24.43 3.09
N PRO A 24 -3.78 -25.29 2.48
CA PRO A 24 -5.00 -24.87 1.77
C PRO A 24 -5.95 -24.01 2.63
N HIS A 25 -5.86 -24.19 3.96
CA HIS A 25 -6.68 -23.54 4.97
C HIS A 25 -6.22 -22.13 5.36
N CYS A 26 -5.30 -21.50 4.62
CA CYS A 26 -4.80 -20.16 4.97
C CYS A 26 -5.07 -19.12 3.88
N ARG A 27 -5.87 -19.42 2.84
CA ARG A 27 -6.20 -18.49 1.74
C ARG A 27 -6.81 -17.16 2.18
N ALA A 28 -7.40 -17.10 3.36
CA ALA A 28 -8.04 -15.91 3.93
C ALA A 28 -7.01 -14.87 4.37
N ILE A 29 -5.75 -15.27 4.60
CA ILE A 29 -4.72 -14.37 5.12
C ILE A 29 -4.54 -13.14 4.23
N HIS A 30 -4.68 -13.26 2.91
CA HIS A 30 -4.60 -12.13 2.00
C HIS A 30 -5.69 -11.08 2.29
N TYR A 31 -6.96 -11.53 2.37
CA TYR A 31 -8.08 -10.65 2.71
C TYR A 31 -7.93 -10.04 4.11
N VAL A 32 -7.50 -10.86 5.08
CA VAL A 32 -7.31 -10.45 6.47
C VAL A 32 -6.21 -9.39 6.60
N VAL A 33 -5.06 -9.60 5.95
CA VAL A 33 -3.93 -8.66 5.94
C VAL A 33 -4.31 -7.37 5.21
N ASP A 34 -4.94 -7.45 4.05
CA ASP A 34 -5.38 -6.26 3.30
C ASP A 34 -6.39 -5.43 4.10
N ASN A 35 -7.41 -6.07 4.70
CA ASN A 35 -8.40 -5.39 5.53
C ASN A 35 -7.77 -4.76 6.77
N TYR A 36 -6.83 -5.45 7.41
CA TYR A 36 -6.10 -4.93 8.56
C TYR A 36 -5.25 -3.70 8.19
N LEU A 37 -4.49 -3.77 7.09
CA LEU A 37 -3.65 -2.66 6.61
C LEU A 37 -4.51 -1.46 6.21
N TYR A 38 -5.61 -1.71 5.50
CA TYR A 38 -6.57 -0.67 5.13
C TYR A 38 -7.15 0.04 6.36
N ARG A 39 -7.68 -0.72 7.34
CA ARG A 39 -8.30 -0.14 8.55
C ARG A 39 -7.32 0.55 9.49
N ARG A 40 -6.04 0.18 9.44
CA ARG A 40 -4.95 0.84 10.17
C ARG A 40 -4.61 2.21 9.58
N TRP A 41 -4.49 2.26 8.27
CA TRP A 41 -4.04 3.45 7.56
C TRP A 41 -5.16 4.43 7.28
N PHE A 42 -6.32 3.94 6.84
CA PHE A 42 -7.44 4.75 6.41
C PHE A 42 -8.09 5.46 7.60
N ARG A 43 -8.09 6.78 7.55
CA ARG A 43 -8.82 7.66 8.46
C ARG A 43 -9.94 8.32 7.67
N PRO A 44 -11.22 8.00 7.99
CA PRO A 44 -12.36 8.59 7.30
C PRO A 44 -12.23 10.11 7.21
N TYR A 45 -12.39 10.65 5.99
CA TYR A 45 -12.34 12.08 5.70
C TYR A 45 -11.00 12.77 6.01
N GLN A 46 -9.93 12.01 6.22
CA GLN A 46 -8.60 12.56 6.53
C GLN A 46 -7.49 11.96 5.68
N SER A 47 -7.65 10.71 5.23
CA SER A 47 -6.70 10.07 4.32
C SER A 47 -6.92 10.54 2.89
N GLU A 48 -5.83 10.96 2.25
CA GLU A 48 -5.76 11.16 0.80
C GLU A 48 -5.71 9.79 0.11
N ILE A 49 -6.68 9.50 -0.76
CA ILE A 49 -6.85 8.18 -1.41
C ILE A 49 -6.77 8.24 -2.94
N GLU A 50 -6.79 9.46 -3.48
CA GLU A 50 -6.74 9.76 -4.90
C GLU A 50 -5.46 9.21 -5.53
N LEU A 51 -5.54 8.86 -6.82
CA LEU A 51 -4.46 8.22 -7.58
C LEU A 51 -3.93 6.92 -6.94
N GLY A 52 -4.83 6.18 -6.29
CA GLY A 52 -4.52 4.90 -5.68
C GLY A 52 -3.55 5.00 -4.51
N ARG A 53 -3.48 6.16 -3.84
CA ARG A 53 -2.66 6.32 -2.64
C ARG A 53 -3.16 5.35 -1.56
N PHE A 54 -2.21 4.59 -1.03
CA PHE A 54 -2.42 3.65 0.06
C PHE A 54 -1.07 3.36 0.71
N LEU A 55 -1.03 2.94 1.98
CA LEU A 55 0.22 2.69 2.70
C LEU A 55 1.12 1.69 1.96
N CYS A 56 0.54 0.66 1.36
CA CYS A 56 1.31 -0.47 0.88
C CYS A 56 0.80 -1.10 -0.41
N LYS A 57 1.67 -1.84 -1.08
CA LYS A 57 1.28 -2.84 -2.07
C LYS A 57 1.45 -4.23 -1.48
N THR A 58 0.38 -5.00 -1.44
CA THR A 58 0.46 -6.42 -1.08
C THR A 58 0.97 -7.22 -2.28
N ILE A 59 1.97 -8.07 -2.07
CA ILE A 59 2.60 -8.88 -3.11
C ILE A 59 2.60 -10.34 -2.66
N THR A 60 2.06 -11.20 -3.51
CA THR A 60 2.05 -12.64 -3.27
C THR A 60 3.07 -13.33 -4.19
N PRO A 61 4.28 -13.63 -3.70
CA PRO A 61 5.28 -14.36 -4.47
C PRO A 61 4.87 -15.83 -4.65
N THR A 62 5.09 -16.37 -5.84
CA THR A 62 4.69 -17.73 -6.25
C THR A 62 5.80 -18.78 -6.10
N ASP A 63 7.07 -18.37 -6.07
CA ASP A 63 8.23 -19.26 -6.23
C ASP A 63 9.24 -19.14 -5.07
N LEU A 64 8.76 -19.09 -3.83
CA LEU A 64 9.64 -19.06 -2.66
C LEU A 64 9.91 -20.46 -2.09
N PRO A 65 11.13 -20.72 -1.58
CA PRO A 65 11.42 -21.95 -0.87
C PRO A 65 10.56 -22.09 0.39
N ASP A 66 10.12 -23.32 0.65
CA ASP A 66 9.33 -23.68 1.83
C ASP A 66 10.24 -23.71 3.07
N GLU A 67 10.40 -22.55 3.70
CA GLU A 67 11.14 -22.44 4.97
C GLU A 67 10.21 -21.95 6.10
N PRO A 68 10.23 -22.60 7.28
CA PRO A 68 9.40 -22.24 8.44
C PRO A 68 9.83 -20.92 9.09
N SER A 69 11.09 -20.52 8.88
CA SER A 69 11.63 -19.22 9.26
C SER A 69 12.44 -18.67 8.09
N PRO A 70 12.21 -17.43 7.66
CA PRO A 70 12.96 -16.83 6.56
C PRO A 70 14.46 -16.78 6.88
N SER A 71 15.25 -17.58 6.17
CA SER A 71 16.71 -17.51 6.19
C SER A 71 17.23 -16.19 5.59
N GLU A 72 18.51 -15.85 5.81
CA GLU A 72 19.13 -14.69 5.15
C GLU A 72 19.06 -14.78 3.62
N ALA A 73 19.09 -15.99 3.05
CA ALA A 73 18.93 -16.23 1.62
C ALA A 73 17.50 -15.89 1.15
N THR A 74 16.49 -16.28 1.94
CA THR A 74 15.09 -15.93 1.70
C THR A 74 14.88 -14.41 1.77
N VAL A 75 15.44 -13.74 2.78
CA VAL A 75 15.40 -12.26 2.88
C VAL A 75 16.07 -11.58 1.69
N SER A 76 17.24 -12.07 1.27
CA SER A 76 17.95 -11.57 0.08
C SER A 76 17.13 -11.73 -1.21
N SER A 77 16.34 -12.80 -1.30
CA SER A 77 15.41 -13.03 -2.42
C SER A 77 14.29 -11.99 -2.45
N PHE A 78 13.72 -11.63 -1.29
CA PHE A 78 12.74 -10.53 -1.22
C PHE A 78 13.32 -9.17 -1.60
N ILE A 79 14.53 -8.86 -1.12
CA ILE A 79 15.24 -7.62 -1.48
C ILE A 79 15.46 -7.58 -3.01
N SER A 80 15.94 -8.68 -3.58
CA SER A 80 16.20 -8.79 -5.02
C SER A 80 14.90 -8.65 -5.84
N LEU A 81 13.81 -9.28 -5.39
CA LEU A 81 12.50 -9.17 -6.02
C LEU A 81 11.97 -7.73 -5.96
N ASN A 82 12.04 -7.07 -4.81
CA ASN A 82 11.61 -5.68 -4.67
C ASN A 82 12.44 -4.74 -5.57
N GLY A 83 13.76 -4.94 -5.60
CA GLY A 83 14.67 -4.22 -6.48
C GLY A 83 14.31 -4.39 -7.96
N ALA A 84 13.99 -5.62 -8.39
CA ALA A 84 13.55 -5.90 -9.76
C ALA A 84 12.20 -5.24 -10.10
N ILE A 85 11.25 -5.21 -9.16
CA ILE A 85 9.97 -4.51 -9.31
C ILE A 85 10.21 -3.00 -9.48
N CYS A 86 11.00 -2.41 -8.59
CA CYS A 86 11.34 -0.98 -8.64
C CYS A 86 12.05 -0.61 -9.96
N ALA A 87 13.01 -1.43 -10.40
CA ALA A 87 13.71 -1.23 -11.65
C ALA A 87 12.77 -1.28 -12.87
N LYS A 88 11.82 -2.23 -12.89
CA LYS A 88 10.80 -2.31 -13.94
C LYS A 88 9.89 -1.09 -13.96
N VAL A 89 9.43 -0.62 -12.78
CA VAL A 89 8.62 0.60 -12.68
C VAL A 89 9.38 1.82 -13.24
N LYS A 90 10.64 2.01 -12.82
CA LYS A 90 11.49 3.10 -13.34
C LYS A 90 11.71 3.01 -14.86
N ALA A 91 11.93 1.81 -15.38
CA ALA A 91 12.10 1.60 -16.83
C ALA A 91 10.82 1.96 -17.60
N HIS A 92 9.65 1.57 -17.09
CA HIS A 92 8.37 1.96 -17.67
C HIS A 92 8.15 3.48 -17.61
N GLN A 93 8.43 4.13 -16.49
CA GLN A 93 8.31 5.59 -16.36
C GLN A 93 9.18 6.33 -17.39
N ARG A 94 10.42 5.88 -17.61
CA ARG A 94 11.30 6.45 -18.66
C ARG A 94 10.72 6.26 -20.06
N ALA A 95 10.24 5.05 -20.37
CA ALA A 95 9.61 4.78 -21.65
C ALA A 95 8.34 5.63 -21.86
N TYR A 96 7.57 5.89 -20.80
CA TYR A 96 6.41 6.77 -20.85
C TYR A 96 6.81 8.22 -21.12
N ASP A 97 7.88 8.72 -20.47
CA ASP A 97 8.42 10.05 -20.75
C ASP A 97 8.87 10.20 -22.21
N GLU A 98 9.53 9.19 -22.78
CA GLU A 98 9.96 9.18 -24.18
C GLU A 98 8.77 9.20 -25.15
N LEU A 99 7.77 8.35 -24.93
CA LEU A 99 6.55 8.31 -25.74
C LEU A 99 5.80 9.65 -25.71
N VAL A 100 5.62 10.23 -24.52
CA VAL A 100 4.95 11.53 -24.37
C VAL A 100 5.76 12.64 -25.06
N ALA A 101 7.09 12.63 -24.95
CA ALA A 101 7.96 13.61 -25.60
C ALA A 101 7.88 13.55 -27.14
N THR A 102 7.62 12.38 -27.73
CA THR A 102 7.43 12.21 -29.17
C THR A 102 5.97 12.40 -29.62
N GLY A 103 5.06 12.78 -28.71
CA GLY A 103 3.63 12.94 -28.98
C GLY A 103 2.90 11.61 -29.19
N GLN A 104 3.52 10.49 -28.81
CA GLN A 104 2.92 9.16 -28.86
C GLN A 104 2.16 8.86 -27.57
N GLU A 105 1.14 8.01 -27.71
CA GLU A 105 0.37 7.55 -26.56
C GLU A 105 1.04 6.37 -25.85
N ILE A 106 0.86 6.31 -24.54
CA ILE A 106 1.30 5.17 -23.73
C ILE A 106 0.35 3.98 -23.98
N PRO A 107 0.84 2.82 -24.45
CA PRO A 107 -0.01 1.66 -24.69
C PRO A 107 -0.73 1.19 -23.43
N GLY A 108 -2.05 0.98 -23.50
CA GLY A 108 -2.87 0.58 -22.35
C GLY A 108 -3.18 1.71 -21.37
N TRP A 109 -2.79 2.95 -21.69
CA TRP A 109 -3.08 4.14 -20.87
C TRP A 109 -4.47 4.70 -21.11
N ARG A 110 -5.01 4.65 -22.34
CA ARG A 110 -6.37 5.13 -22.65
C ARG A 110 -7.48 4.41 -21.85
N SER A 111 -7.24 3.19 -21.40
CA SER A 111 -8.16 2.48 -20.49
C SER A 111 -8.05 2.94 -19.05
N GLN A 112 -7.01 3.72 -18.72
CA GLN A 112 -6.82 4.34 -17.42
C GLN A 112 -7.49 5.71 -17.46
N ALA A 113 -8.17 6.08 -16.39
CA ALA A 113 -8.92 7.33 -16.34
C ALA A 113 -8.00 8.56 -16.18
N PHE A 114 -6.70 8.39 -15.99
CA PHE A 114 -5.76 9.46 -15.62
C PHE A 114 -5.00 10.06 -16.82
N SER A 115 -4.66 11.34 -16.75
CA SER A 115 -4.06 12.06 -17.88
C SER A 115 -2.54 12.19 -17.79
N ASN A 116 -1.97 12.20 -16.59
CA ASN A 116 -0.54 12.41 -16.37
C ASN A 116 0.13 11.21 -15.69
N HIS A 117 1.04 10.53 -16.40
CA HIS A 117 1.79 9.39 -15.84
C HIS A 117 2.75 9.76 -14.73
N ARG A 118 3.19 11.02 -14.66
CA ARG A 118 4.11 11.51 -13.62
C ARG A 118 3.47 11.64 -12.25
N SER A 119 2.14 11.60 -12.17
CA SER A 119 1.41 11.58 -10.89
C SER A 119 1.45 10.20 -10.21
N PHE A 120 2.03 9.19 -10.86
CA PHE A 120 2.27 7.86 -10.29
C PHE A 120 3.75 7.74 -9.88
N ILE A 121 4.01 8.02 -8.61
CA ILE A 121 5.35 8.17 -8.06
C ILE A 121 5.76 6.89 -7.34
N LEU A 122 6.93 6.34 -7.71
CA LEU A 122 7.56 5.27 -6.94
C LEU A 122 8.22 5.89 -5.70
N GLN A 123 7.61 5.68 -4.52
CA GLN A 123 8.07 6.32 -3.30
C GLN A 123 9.48 5.84 -2.91
N PRO A 124 10.35 6.72 -2.38
CA PRO A 124 11.63 6.31 -1.81
C PRO A 124 11.49 5.23 -0.74
N LEU A 125 10.48 5.34 0.13
CA LEU A 125 10.23 4.38 1.20
C LEU A 125 9.88 2.98 0.68
N PHE A 126 9.18 2.89 -0.45
CA PHE A 126 8.85 1.62 -1.11
C PHE A 126 10.10 0.89 -1.61
N GLN A 127 11.10 1.65 -2.04
CA GLN A 127 12.38 1.11 -2.50
C GLN A 127 13.27 0.72 -1.33
N ALA A 128 13.20 1.43 -0.21
CA ALA A 128 14.08 1.31 0.95
C ALA A 128 13.68 0.21 1.95
N LEU A 129 12.38 -0.08 2.05
CA LEU A 129 11.80 -0.89 3.12
C LEU A 129 10.75 -1.86 2.57
N LEU A 130 10.70 -3.06 3.14
CA LEU A 130 9.64 -4.03 2.87
C LEU A 130 9.24 -4.78 4.14
N ILE A 131 8.00 -5.27 4.17
CA ILE A 131 7.45 -6.15 5.21
C ILE A 131 7.26 -7.54 4.62
N VAL A 132 7.64 -8.58 5.35
CA VAL A 132 7.33 -9.98 5.01
C VAL A 132 6.47 -10.59 6.10
N VAL A 133 5.26 -11.00 5.78
CA VAL A 133 4.33 -11.66 6.73
C VAL A 133 4.73 -13.12 6.91
N CYS A 134 4.93 -13.56 8.16
CA CYS A 134 5.24 -14.96 8.46
C CYS A 134 3.95 -15.80 8.49
N VAL A 135 3.47 -16.17 7.30
CA VAL A 135 2.17 -16.85 7.11
C VAL A 135 2.08 -18.22 7.79
N GLN A 136 3.21 -18.85 8.10
CA GLN A 136 3.28 -20.13 8.82
C GLN A 136 2.76 -20.02 10.25
N SER A 137 2.79 -18.83 10.84
CA SER A 137 2.28 -18.54 12.19
C SER A 137 0.81 -18.13 12.20
N TYR A 138 0.15 -18.09 11.04
CA TYR A 138 -1.26 -17.71 10.95
C TYR A 138 -2.17 -18.85 11.42
N THR A 139 -3.07 -18.54 12.35
CA THR A 139 -4.00 -19.49 12.98
C THR A 139 -5.47 -19.14 12.73
N SER A 140 -5.75 -18.52 11.57
CA SER A 140 -7.09 -18.06 11.17
C SER A 140 -7.63 -16.89 12.00
N GLU A 141 -6.75 -16.03 12.49
CA GLU A 141 -7.09 -14.73 13.08
C GLU A 141 -7.86 -13.86 12.07
N ASP A 142 -8.72 -12.98 12.58
CA ASP A 142 -9.41 -11.99 11.77
C ASP A 142 -8.56 -10.71 11.62
N SER A 143 -9.03 -9.78 10.79
CA SER A 143 -8.35 -8.49 10.56
C SER A 143 -8.31 -7.58 11.79
N LYS A 144 -8.97 -7.92 12.90
CA LYS A 144 -8.89 -7.16 14.16
C LYS A 144 -7.73 -7.65 15.02
N THR A 145 -7.35 -8.92 14.88
CA THR A 145 -6.41 -9.62 15.76
C THR A 145 -5.11 -10.03 15.06
N ILE A 146 -5.08 -10.08 13.72
CA ILE A 146 -3.90 -10.44 12.91
C ILE A 146 -2.65 -9.58 13.21
N GLY A 147 -2.80 -8.41 13.81
CA GLY A 147 -1.68 -7.53 14.11
C GLY A 147 -0.57 -8.15 14.97
N SER A 148 -0.86 -9.20 15.75
CA SER A 148 0.15 -9.94 16.53
C SER A 148 0.94 -10.96 15.73
N ILE A 149 0.56 -11.24 14.47
CA ILE A 149 1.30 -12.20 13.65
C ILE A 149 2.75 -11.75 13.48
N PRO A 150 3.73 -12.67 13.57
CA PRO A 150 5.11 -12.35 13.28
C PRO A 150 5.28 -11.84 11.85
N ALA A 151 6.14 -10.84 11.69
CA ALA A 151 6.56 -10.30 10.41
C ALA A 151 8.06 -9.96 10.46
N LEU A 152 8.70 -9.98 9.31
CA LEU A 152 10.00 -9.37 9.14
C LEU A 152 9.85 -7.95 8.61
N LEU A 153 10.66 -7.05 9.16
CA LEU A 153 10.87 -5.73 8.59
C LEU A 153 12.29 -5.65 8.04
N VAL A 154 12.42 -5.37 6.74
CA VAL A 154 13.66 -5.55 5.97
C VAL A 154 14.05 -4.26 5.27
N ARG A 155 15.28 -3.79 5.50
CA ARG A 155 15.93 -2.73 4.73
C ARG A 155 16.56 -3.32 3.48
N THR A 156 16.29 -2.68 2.34
CA THR A 156 16.85 -3.11 1.04
C THR A 156 18.27 -2.58 0.81
N GLY A 157 18.68 -1.56 1.57
CA GLY A 157 19.93 -0.82 1.37
C GLY A 157 19.79 0.38 0.43
N VAL A 158 18.61 0.64 -0.13
CA VAL A 158 18.34 1.87 -0.89
C VAL A 158 18.03 2.99 0.09
N GLU A 159 18.82 4.06 0.07
CA GLU A 159 18.63 5.24 0.95
C GLU A 159 18.35 6.52 0.15
N GLU A 160 18.42 6.46 -1.18
CA GLU A 160 18.19 7.61 -2.07
C GLU A 160 16.77 8.16 -1.92
N GLY A 161 16.67 9.48 -1.69
CA GLY A 161 15.39 10.19 -1.60
C GLY A 161 14.67 10.09 -0.26
N LEU A 162 15.25 9.41 0.75
CA LEU A 162 14.73 9.41 2.11
C LEU A 162 15.08 10.72 2.83
N SER A 163 14.18 11.19 3.69
CA SER A 163 14.40 12.36 4.56
C SER A 163 15.51 12.11 5.60
N ALA A 164 15.67 10.87 6.05
CA ALA A 164 16.71 10.42 6.96
C ALA A 164 16.87 8.88 6.89
N PRO A 165 17.99 8.32 7.36
CA PRO A 165 18.19 6.88 7.43
C PRO A 165 17.08 6.16 8.21
N ILE A 166 16.82 4.90 7.84
CA ILE A 166 15.84 4.04 8.52
C ILE A 166 16.56 3.25 9.61
N THR A 167 16.13 3.44 10.86
CA THR A 167 16.66 2.74 12.04
C THR A 167 15.59 1.87 12.69
N PHE A 168 16.03 0.81 13.36
CA PHE A 168 15.15 -0.13 14.07
C PHE A 168 15.30 -0.06 15.60
N GLU A 169 16.09 0.91 16.10
CA GLU A 169 16.46 1.02 17.51
C GLU A 169 15.24 1.16 18.45
N GLY A 170 14.13 1.74 17.97
CA GLY A 170 12.90 1.88 18.76
C GLY A 170 11.96 0.67 18.75
N ILE A 171 12.25 -0.38 17.96
CA ILE A 171 11.35 -1.53 17.77
C ILE A 171 12.05 -2.90 17.81
N ALA A 172 13.38 -2.93 17.97
CA ALA A 172 14.12 -4.17 18.17
C ALA A 172 13.75 -4.79 19.52
N GLY A 173 13.21 -6.01 19.50
CA GLY A 173 13.03 -6.81 20.71
C GLY A 173 14.38 -7.27 21.27
N THR A 174 14.44 -7.55 22.57
CA THR A 174 15.64 -8.08 23.25
C THR A 174 16.01 -9.50 22.84
N GLU A 175 15.11 -10.22 22.15
CA GLU A 175 15.28 -11.62 21.77
C GLU A 175 14.89 -11.83 20.30
N ASP A 176 15.88 -11.67 19.41
CA ASP A 176 16.14 -12.51 18.22
C ASP A 176 17.13 -11.73 17.34
N SER A 177 18.25 -12.39 17.04
CA SER A 177 19.38 -11.92 16.23
C SER A 177 18.98 -10.95 15.11
N SER A 178 19.18 -9.66 15.35
CA SER A 178 19.08 -8.60 14.36
C SER A 178 20.20 -8.77 13.33
N SER A 179 19.86 -9.34 12.17
CA SER A 179 20.73 -9.18 11.01
C SER A 179 20.82 -7.68 10.69
N LYS A 180 21.94 -7.23 10.13
CA LYS A 180 22.12 -5.82 9.74
C LYS A 180 20.97 -5.34 8.82
N PHE A 181 20.32 -6.25 8.10
CA PHE A 181 19.32 -5.88 7.10
C PHE A 181 17.87 -6.01 7.58
N TYR A 182 17.58 -6.82 8.60
CA TYR A 182 16.20 -7.05 9.01
C TYR A 182 16.05 -7.34 10.50
N ILE A 183 14.83 -7.12 10.99
CA ILE A 183 14.41 -7.51 12.34
C ILE A 183 13.12 -8.31 12.27
N ARG A 184 12.93 -9.18 13.26
CA ARG A 184 11.66 -9.85 13.51
C ARG A 184 10.83 -9.01 14.46
N THR A 185 9.56 -8.81 14.14
CA THR A 185 8.61 -8.06 14.96
C THR A 185 7.19 -8.52 14.70
N THR A 186 6.18 -7.81 15.20
CA THR A 186 4.77 -8.07 14.86
C THR A 186 4.35 -7.24 13.65
N LEU A 187 3.35 -7.71 12.90
CA LEU A 187 2.76 -6.93 11.80
C LEU A 187 2.28 -5.55 12.29
N LYS A 188 1.74 -5.46 13.51
CA LYS A 188 1.40 -4.20 14.18
C LYS A 188 2.58 -3.25 14.25
N THR A 189 3.67 -3.68 14.87
CA THR A 189 4.84 -2.84 15.08
C THR A 189 5.48 -2.41 13.75
N ALA A 190 5.54 -3.32 12.78
CA ALA A 190 6.05 -3.01 11.44
C ALA A 190 5.21 -1.92 10.74
N VAL A 191 3.88 -2.06 10.75
CA VAL A 191 2.97 -1.08 10.14
C VAL A 191 3.02 0.27 10.87
N ASP A 192 3.07 0.26 12.20
CA ASP A 192 3.17 1.48 13.00
C ASP A 192 4.46 2.25 12.67
N LEU A 193 5.59 1.54 12.50
CA LEU A 193 6.83 2.17 12.04
C LEU A 193 6.70 2.74 10.62
N VAL A 194 6.16 1.98 9.66
CA VAL A 194 5.97 2.49 8.28
C VAL A 194 5.10 3.75 8.27
N MET A 195 4.00 3.78 9.03
CA MET A 195 3.15 4.98 9.13
C MET A 195 3.91 6.16 9.73
N SER A 196 4.79 5.94 10.72
CA SER A 196 5.62 7.02 11.27
C SER A 196 6.69 7.51 10.28
N LEU A 197 7.27 6.60 9.49
CA LEU A 197 8.21 6.95 8.43
C LEU A 197 7.51 7.73 7.31
N GLU A 198 6.32 7.30 6.87
CA GLU A 198 5.49 8.03 5.91
C GLU A 198 5.18 9.45 6.42
N ALA A 199 4.79 9.60 7.69
CA ALA A 199 4.55 10.91 8.30
C ALA A 199 5.82 11.78 8.33
N ARG A 200 6.99 11.19 8.60
CA ARG A 200 8.30 11.87 8.55
C ARG A 200 8.66 12.32 7.14
N GLU A 201 8.48 11.47 6.14
CA GLU A 201 8.71 11.82 4.75
C GLU A 201 7.75 12.93 4.31
N ALA A 202 6.46 12.84 4.67
CA ALA A 202 5.46 13.85 4.37
C ALA A 202 5.74 15.19 5.07
N ALA A 203 6.27 15.18 6.29
CA ALA A 203 6.68 16.40 6.98
C ALA A 203 7.87 17.11 6.30
N THR A 204 8.73 16.35 5.61
CA THR A 204 9.93 16.88 4.96
C THR A 204 9.65 17.31 3.51
N PHE A 205 8.92 16.49 2.75
CA PHE A 205 8.74 16.64 1.31
C PHE A 205 7.30 16.98 0.89
N GLY A 206 6.36 17.03 1.84
CA GLY A 206 4.94 16.99 1.55
C GLY A 206 4.48 15.61 1.07
N LEU A 207 3.17 15.43 0.91
CA LEU A 207 2.63 14.23 0.28
C LEU A 207 2.98 14.23 -1.22
N GLN A 208 3.41 13.08 -1.74
CA GLN A 208 3.82 12.91 -3.14
C GLN A 208 2.99 11.82 -3.81
N PRO A 209 2.22 12.11 -4.88
CA PRO A 209 1.98 13.45 -5.46
C PRO A 209 1.24 14.37 -4.46
N SER A 210 1.36 15.69 -4.63
CA SER A 210 0.59 16.63 -3.78
C SER A 210 -0.91 16.33 -3.87
N PRO A 211 -1.68 16.44 -2.77
CA PRO A 211 -3.11 16.17 -2.76
C PRO A 211 -3.89 16.94 -3.82
N GLU A 212 -3.48 18.18 -4.10
CA GLU A 212 -4.08 19.05 -5.12
C GLU A 212 -3.91 18.48 -6.53
N VAL A 213 -2.70 18.01 -6.88
CA VAL A 213 -2.43 17.35 -8.16
C VAL A 213 -3.20 16.03 -8.26
N ALA A 214 -3.24 15.25 -7.18
CA ALA A 214 -3.96 13.99 -7.16
C ALA A 214 -5.46 14.20 -7.40
N PHE A 215 -6.04 15.20 -6.74
CA PHE A 215 -7.42 15.59 -6.90
C PHE A 215 -7.73 16.09 -8.31
N GLU A 216 -6.91 16.96 -8.90
CA GLU A 216 -7.16 17.47 -10.25
C GLU A 216 -7.06 16.38 -11.32
N GLU A 217 -6.14 15.42 -11.17
CA GLU A 217 -6.09 14.24 -12.04
C GLU A 217 -7.31 13.34 -11.85
N ASP A 218 -7.70 13.07 -10.61
CA ASP A 218 -8.92 12.29 -10.32
C ASP A 218 -10.18 13.00 -10.84
N LYS A 219 -10.20 14.33 -10.81
CA LYS A 219 -11.30 15.14 -11.33
C LYS A 219 -11.45 15.07 -12.82
N ARG A 220 -10.34 15.08 -13.56
CA ARG A 220 -10.33 14.84 -15.00
C ARG A 220 -10.75 13.40 -15.35
N ALA A 221 -10.36 12.45 -14.49
CA ALA A 221 -10.64 11.04 -14.63
C ALA A 221 -12.09 10.66 -14.35
N SER A 222 -12.66 11.27 -13.32
CA SER A 222 -13.98 11.00 -12.78
C SER A 222 -15.07 11.57 -13.69
N ARG A 223 -15.46 10.79 -14.71
CA ARG A 223 -16.60 11.12 -15.58
C ARG A 223 -17.98 11.15 -14.86
N GLY A 224 -18.04 10.86 -13.55
CA GLY A 224 -19.31 10.84 -12.80
C GLY A 224 -19.22 10.98 -11.28
N GLY A 225 -18.06 10.75 -10.64
CA GLY A 225 -17.90 10.87 -9.19
C GLY A 225 -17.99 12.32 -8.69
N LEU A 226 -17.38 13.25 -9.42
CA LEU A 226 -17.39 14.68 -9.11
C LEU A 226 -18.65 15.43 -9.53
N VAL A 227 -19.41 14.88 -10.48
CA VAL A 227 -20.71 15.41 -10.88
C VAL A 227 -21.63 15.50 -9.66
N ARG A 228 -21.58 14.53 -8.75
CA ARG A 228 -22.38 14.52 -7.52
C ARG A 228 -21.98 15.61 -6.53
N TYR A 229 -20.68 15.92 -6.40
CA TYR A 229 -20.23 17.02 -5.55
C TYR A 229 -20.63 18.37 -6.11
N GLN A 230 -20.64 18.52 -7.45
CA GLN A 230 -21.14 19.74 -8.11
C GLN A 230 -22.66 19.91 -7.92
N GLU A 231 -23.43 18.81 -7.97
CA GLU A 231 -24.87 18.84 -7.66
C GLU A 231 -25.14 19.34 -6.22
N ASP A 232 -24.30 18.92 -5.25
CA ASP A 232 -24.44 19.31 -3.84
C ASP A 232 -23.93 20.73 -3.54
N LEU A 233 -22.90 21.21 -4.26
CA LEU A 233 -22.27 22.52 -4.07
C LEU A 233 -22.89 23.64 -4.92
N GLY A 234 -23.73 23.30 -5.91
CA GLY A 234 -24.36 24.27 -6.81
C GLY A 234 -23.33 24.97 -7.71
N ASP A 235 -23.33 26.30 -7.71
CA ASP A 235 -22.42 27.12 -8.53
C ASP A 235 -21.00 27.24 -7.94
N ASP A 236 -20.79 26.79 -6.69
CA ASP A 236 -19.48 26.88 -6.04
C ASP A 236 -18.49 25.86 -6.65
N PRO A 237 -17.25 26.29 -6.98
CA PRO A 237 -16.28 25.39 -7.57
C PRO A 237 -15.81 24.34 -6.54
N VAL A 238 -15.78 23.08 -6.97
CA VAL A 238 -15.16 21.99 -6.18
C VAL A 238 -13.64 22.15 -6.24
N LEU A 239 -13.04 22.58 -5.11
CA LEU A 239 -11.62 22.93 -4.99
C LEU A 239 -10.93 22.14 -3.88
N GLY A 240 -9.73 21.63 -4.19
CA GLY A 240 -8.86 20.96 -3.22
C GLY A 240 -9.18 19.48 -3.02
N PRO A 241 -8.33 18.75 -2.26
CA PRO A 241 -8.47 17.32 -2.07
C PRO A 241 -9.80 16.94 -1.41
N SER A 242 -10.33 15.76 -1.76
CA SER A 242 -11.65 15.33 -1.28
C SER A 242 -11.71 15.14 0.24
N SER A 243 -10.57 14.94 0.89
CA SER A 243 -10.43 14.90 2.35
C SER A 243 -10.94 16.17 3.04
N LYS A 244 -10.95 17.32 2.37
CA LYS A 244 -11.40 18.60 2.94
C LYS A 244 -12.89 18.86 2.78
N PHE A 245 -13.63 18.00 2.06
CA PHE A 245 -15.04 18.24 1.74
C PHE A 245 -16.01 17.91 2.87
N VAL A 246 -15.59 17.06 3.81
CA VAL A 246 -16.44 16.63 4.91
C VAL A 246 -15.97 17.28 6.20
N ASP A 247 -16.87 18.05 6.82
CA ASP A 247 -16.66 18.59 8.16
C ASP A 247 -16.73 17.46 9.19
N GLY A 248 -15.56 16.99 9.63
CA GLY A 248 -15.42 15.92 10.62
C GLY A 248 -16.00 16.26 12.00
N SER A 249 -16.28 17.55 12.30
CA SER A 249 -16.97 17.94 13.53
C SER A 249 -18.48 17.69 13.47
N LYS A 250 -19.06 17.71 12.26
CA LYS A 250 -20.47 17.42 12.01
C LYS A 250 -20.72 15.95 11.67
N TYR A 251 -19.82 15.35 10.89
CA TYR A 251 -19.91 13.96 10.44
C TYR A 251 -18.90 13.10 11.18
N ILE A 252 -19.23 12.76 12.42
CA ILE A 252 -18.37 11.99 13.33
C ILE A 252 -18.20 10.51 12.94
N GLY A 253 -19.02 10.00 12.02
CA GLY A 253 -19.02 8.61 11.59
C GLY A 253 -18.80 8.49 10.09
N TRP A 254 -18.04 7.47 9.69
CA TRP A 254 -17.83 7.17 8.28
C TRP A 254 -19.12 6.68 7.61
N GLY A 255 -19.51 7.36 6.53
CA GLY A 255 -20.70 7.08 5.73
C GLY A 255 -20.41 6.84 4.24
N GLY A 256 -21.47 6.78 3.45
CA GLY A 256 -21.39 6.67 1.98
C GLY A 256 -20.93 5.31 1.45
N PHE A 257 -20.57 5.28 0.16
CA PHE A 257 -20.18 4.06 -0.54
C PHE A 257 -18.93 3.39 0.05
N GLY A 258 -17.92 4.18 0.46
CA GLY A 258 -16.70 3.63 1.07
C GLY A 258 -17.00 2.74 2.28
N ARG A 259 -17.89 3.19 3.18
CA ARG A 259 -18.34 2.43 4.34
C ARG A 259 -19.09 1.14 3.94
N GLN A 260 -19.88 1.19 2.87
CA GLN A 260 -20.57 0.00 2.35
C GLN A 260 -19.56 -1.02 1.78
N PHE A 261 -18.53 -0.56 1.08
CA PHE A 261 -17.44 -1.39 0.58
C PHE A 261 -16.64 -2.04 1.72
N ASP A 262 -16.26 -1.31 2.77
CA ASP A 262 -15.57 -1.90 3.93
C ASP A 262 -16.43 -2.97 4.64
N LYS A 263 -17.74 -2.71 4.78
CA LYS A 263 -18.67 -3.72 5.31
C LYS A 263 -18.69 -4.97 4.43
N MET A 264 -18.73 -4.82 3.10
CA MET A 264 -18.69 -5.95 2.17
C MET A 264 -17.37 -6.72 2.26
N GLN A 265 -16.23 -6.03 2.38
CA GLN A 265 -14.94 -6.68 2.57
C GLN A 265 -14.87 -7.47 3.88
N GLY A 266 -15.49 -6.96 4.96
CA GLY A 266 -15.65 -7.72 6.21
C GLY A 266 -16.47 -9.01 6.03
N LEU A 267 -17.55 -8.98 5.24
CA LEU A 267 -18.34 -10.17 4.95
C LEU A 267 -17.59 -11.21 4.10
N ILE A 268 -16.74 -10.76 3.17
CA ILE A 268 -15.87 -11.64 2.38
C ILE A 268 -14.85 -12.30 3.29
N GLU A 269 -14.19 -11.54 4.16
CA GLU A 269 -13.26 -12.06 5.17
C GLU A 269 -13.92 -13.13 6.05
N GLU A 270 -15.09 -12.83 6.63
CA GLU A 270 -15.85 -13.79 7.45
C GLU A 270 -16.23 -15.06 6.68
N ARG A 271 -16.54 -14.95 5.38
CA ARG A 271 -16.85 -16.09 4.52
C ARG A 271 -15.61 -16.96 4.30
N GLU A 272 -14.46 -16.35 4.00
CA GLU A 272 -13.22 -17.08 3.76
C GLU A 272 -12.66 -17.73 5.03
N LEU A 273 -12.78 -17.06 6.19
CA LEU A 273 -12.44 -17.67 7.49
C LEU A 273 -13.34 -18.86 7.82
N ARG A 274 -14.64 -18.78 7.53
CA ARG A 274 -15.57 -19.92 7.74
C ARG A 274 -15.24 -21.12 6.87
N ARG A 275 -14.77 -20.90 5.63
CA ARG A 275 -14.34 -21.96 4.72
C ARG A 275 -13.11 -22.74 5.21
N GLN A 276 -12.38 -22.20 6.18
CA GLN A 276 -11.14 -22.79 6.69
C GLN A 276 -11.33 -23.61 7.96
N LYS A 277 -12.45 -23.45 8.66
CA LYS A 277 -12.75 -24.26 9.83
C LYS A 277 -13.13 -25.67 9.35
N PRO A 278 -12.45 -26.73 9.84
CA PRO A 278 -12.86 -28.10 9.52
C PRO A 278 -14.29 -28.33 10.03
N SER A 279 -15.11 -28.95 9.18
CA SER A 279 -16.47 -29.42 9.49
C SER A 279 -16.49 -30.46 10.58
#